data_AF-A0A1B6D0D6-F1
#
_entry.id   AF-A0A1B6D0D6-F1
#
_cell.length_a   1.000
_cell.length_b   1.000
_cell.length_c   1.000
_cell.angle_alpha   90.00
_cell.angle_beta   90.00
_cell.angle_gamma   90.00
#
_symmetry.space_group_name_H-M   'P 1'
#
loop_
_entity.id
_entity.type
_entity.pdbx_description
1 polymer ?
#
loop_
_entity_poly.entity_id
_entity_poly.type
_entity_poly.pdbx_seq_one_letter_code
_entity_poly.pdbx_strand_id
1 'polypeptide(L)'
;TIESNPMAEIESSEEESEDELLNTLKRIDNKAVCDFCEDTFLPPIKMCANYHFFCDNCNITKCPRCSDSAKVSLLKIQRKCTLSDKCEVYLNDKDTLEQHEKICKYRMVTCYFCSFKKVQFPLYVLTNHIACYHPQERIFAESDKISFFLDSIPTRIFKFIKGKDCMFWLVISYDNSKLFIFYL
;
A
#
# COMPACT_ATOMS: atom_id res chain seq x y z
N THR A 1 23.15 -61.27 25.08
CA THR A 1 22.78 -60.73 23.75
C THR A 1 22.05 -59.43 23.99
N ILE A 2 22.45 -58.41 23.24
CA ILE A 2 22.18 -56.97 23.39
C ILE A 2 20.75 -56.62 22.93
N GLU A 3 20.13 -55.68 23.65
CA GLU A 3 19.08 -54.67 23.29
C GLU A 3 17.86 -55.11 22.43
N SER A 4 16.65 -54.64 22.72
CA SER A 4 16.31 -53.22 22.47
C SER A 4 14.91 -52.87 22.99
N ASN A 5 14.84 -51.69 23.59
CA ASN A 5 13.64 -50.95 23.96
C ASN A 5 13.18 -50.17 22.71
N PRO A 6 11.89 -50.14 22.32
CA PRO A 6 11.45 -49.27 21.24
C PRO A 6 11.28 -47.86 21.82
N MET A 7 12.24 -46.99 21.49
CA MET A 7 12.13 -45.56 21.67
C MET A 7 11.04 -45.08 20.69
N ALA A 8 9.87 -44.73 21.19
CA ALA A 8 8.86 -44.05 20.42
C ALA A 8 9.41 -42.67 20.04
N GLU A 9 9.65 -42.48 18.74
CA GLU A 9 9.97 -41.20 18.13
C GLU A 9 8.78 -40.26 18.36
N ILE A 10 8.99 -39.27 19.22
CA ILE A 10 8.13 -38.10 19.32
C ILE A 10 8.58 -37.20 18.17
N GLU A 11 8.01 -37.40 16.98
CA GLU A 11 8.11 -36.41 15.90
C GLU A 11 7.39 -35.15 16.36
N SER A 12 8.20 -34.11 16.54
CA SER A 12 7.91 -32.87 17.22
C SER A 12 6.96 -31.98 16.43
N SER A 13 6.07 -31.34 17.19
CA SER A 13 5.13 -30.26 16.84
C SER A 13 5.81 -28.96 16.38
N GLU A 14 6.95 -29.02 15.70
CA GLU A 14 7.78 -27.86 15.39
C GLU A 14 7.33 -27.12 14.11
N GLU A 15 6.78 -27.83 13.12
CA GLU A 15 6.38 -27.23 11.83
C GLU A 15 5.17 -26.28 11.94
N GLU A 16 4.17 -26.60 12.78
CA GLU A 16 3.01 -25.71 13.00
C GLU A 16 3.43 -24.38 13.67
N SER A 17 4.49 -24.41 14.49
CA SER A 17 4.96 -23.23 15.22
C SER A 17 5.70 -22.24 14.32
N GLU A 18 6.47 -22.72 13.33
CA GLU A 18 7.20 -21.85 12.41
C GLU A 18 6.25 -21.07 11.50
N ASP A 19 5.21 -21.72 10.97
CA ASP A 19 4.23 -21.07 10.08
C ASP A 19 3.37 -20.03 10.83
N GLU A 20 3.02 -20.30 12.09
CA GLU A 20 2.31 -19.34 12.95
C GLU A 20 3.19 -18.13 13.29
N LEU A 21 4.48 -18.35 13.56
CA LEU A 21 5.47 -17.29 13.78
C LEU A 21 5.72 -16.49 12.49
N LEU A 22 5.80 -17.16 11.34
CA LEU A 22 5.94 -16.54 10.01
C LEU A 22 4.71 -15.66 9.69
N ASN A 23 3.51 -16.13 10.01
CA ASN A 23 2.27 -15.39 9.82
C ASN A 23 2.12 -14.21 10.79
N THR A 24 2.68 -14.34 12.00
CA THR A 24 2.78 -13.24 12.97
C THR A 24 3.79 -12.18 12.49
N LEU A 25 4.92 -12.60 11.92
CA LEU A 25 5.95 -11.71 11.39
C LEU A 25 5.60 -11.06 10.04
N LYS A 26 4.79 -11.72 9.20
CA LYS A 26 4.19 -11.11 7.99
C LYS A 26 3.33 -9.89 8.31
N ARG A 27 2.88 -9.76 9.57
CA ARG A 27 2.12 -8.62 10.11
C ARG A 27 2.94 -7.77 11.07
N ILE A 28 4.24 -7.65 10.83
CA ILE A 28 4.98 -6.56 11.46
C ILE A 28 4.29 -5.24 11.08
N ASP A 29 3.59 -4.68 12.07
CA ASP A 29 2.91 -3.40 11.98
C ASP A 29 3.94 -2.37 11.52
N ASN A 30 3.52 -1.37 10.74
CA ASN A 30 4.41 -0.31 10.21
C ASN A 30 5.16 0.48 11.30
N LYS A 31 4.88 0.17 12.58
CA LYS A 31 5.51 0.71 13.78
C LYS A 31 6.73 -0.08 14.26
N ALA A 32 6.98 -1.28 13.76
CA ALA A 32 8.16 -2.01 14.19
C ALA A 32 9.41 -1.38 13.57
N VAL A 33 10.39 -1.12 14.43
CA VAL A 33 11.64 -0.46 14.09
C VAL A 33 12.81 -1.42 14.32
N CYS A 34 13.88 -1.21 13.57
CA CYS A 34 15.13 -1.93 13.72
C CYS A 34 15.70 -1.75 15.13
N ASP A 35 16.04 -2.86 15.80
CA ASP A 35 16.66 -2.83 17.14
C ASP A 35 18.06 -2.18 17.16
N PHE A 36 18.62 -1.85 15.98
CA PHE A 36 19.92 -1.18 15.84
C PHE A 36 19.83 0.27 15.36
N CYS A 37 19.14 0.53 14.25
CA CYS A 37 19.07 1.89 13.68
C CYS A 37 17.84 2.68 14.11
N GLU A 38 16.91 2.05 14.86
CA GLU A 38 15.67 2.66 15.34
C GLU A 38 14.77 3.24 14.25
N ASP A 39 15.02 2.85 12.99
CA ASP A 39 14.24 3.23 11.81
C ASP A 39 13.40 2.05 11.34
N THR A 40 12.43 2.34 10.47
CA THR A 40 11.52 1.36 9.86
C THR A 40 12.30 0.25 9.16
N PHE A 41 11.94 -1.01 9.44
CA PHE A 41 12.61 -2.17 8.85
C PHE A 41 12.65 -2.13 7.33
N LEU A 42 13.85 -2.21 6.74
CA LEU A 42 14.04 -2.45 5.32
C LEU A 42 14.23 -3.96 5.10
N PRO A 43 13.32 -4.64 4.38
CA PRO A 43 13.54 -6.02 3.99
C PRO A 43 14.70 -6.16 2.99
N PRO A 44 15.46 -7.27 3.00
CA PRO A 44 15.34 -8.43 3.91
C PRO A 44 15.82 -8.13 5.34
N ILE A 45 15.45 -8.97 6.31
CA ILE A 45 15.71 -8.72 7.73
C ILE A 45 16.54 -9.84 8.31
N LYS A 46 17.54 -9.46 9.11
CA LYS A 46 18.37 -10.39 9.86
C LYS A 46 17.70 -10.69 11.20
N MET A 47 17.78 -11.94 11.61
CA MET A 47 17.28 -12.39 12.90
C MET A 47 18.38 -13.19 13.62
N CYS A 48 18.61 -12.92 14.89
CA CYS A 48 19.45 -13.80 15.72
C CYS A 48 18.62 -14.93 16.34
N ALA A 49 19.27 -15.94 16.95
CA ALA A 49 18.55 -17.06 17.57
C ALA A 49 17.65 -16.65 18.74
N ASN A 50 17.85 -15.45 19.30
CA ASN A 50 17.02 -14.85 20.35
C ASN A 50 15.94 -13.89 19.78
N TYR A 51 15.56 -14.01 18.51
CA TYR A 51 14.47 -13.25 17.88
C TYR A 51 14.61 -11.71 17.91
N HIS A 52 15.83 -11.18 17.91
CA HIS A 52 16.06 -9.75 17.67
C HIS A 52 16.17 -9.47 16.18
N PHE A 53 15.56 -8.38 15.70
CA PHE A 53 15.40 -8.08 14.28
C PHE A 53 16.25 -6.89 13.85
N PHE A 54 16.95 -7.01 12.72
CA PHE A 54 17.83 -5.98 12.17
C PHE A 54 17.63 -5.79 10.66
N CYS A 55 17.74 -4.56 10.17
CA CYS A 55 17.79 -4.32 8.72
C CYS A 55 19.02 -5.01 8.10
N ASP A 56 18.88 -5.53 6.88
CA ASP A 56 20.03 -6.10 6.15
C ASP A 56 21.17 -5.08 5.99
N ASN A 57 20.81 -3.83 5.65
CA ASN A 57 21.73 -2.70 5.48
C ASN A 57 22.52 -2.32 6.74
N CYS A 58 22.10 -2.74 7.94
CA CYS A 58 22.85 -2.46 9.17
C CYS A 58 24.13 -3.30 9.29
N ASN A 59 24.38 -4.23 8.35
CA ASN A 59 25.59 -5.08 8.32
C ASN A 59 25.91 -5.79 9.65
N ILE A 60 24.87 -6.10 10.43
CA ILE A 60 24.97 -6.76 11.73
C ILE A 60 25.30 -8.24 11.51
N THR A 61 26.47 -8.66 11.99
CA THR A 61 26.89 -10.09 12.00
C THR A 61 26.67 -10.74 13.36
N LYS A 62 26.68 -9.94 14.43
CA LYS A 62 26.35 -10.35 15.80
C LYS A 62 25.31 -9.42 16.40
N CYS A 63 24.32 -9.99 17.06
CA CYS A 63 23.28 -9.24 17.74
C CYS A 63 23.89 -8.31 18.81
N PRO A 64 23.63 -6.99 18.77
CA PRO A 64 24.15 -6.06 19.78
C PRO A 64 23.56 -6.27 21.17
N ARG A 65 22.39 -6.94 21.30
CA ARG A 65 21.76 -7.22 22.60
C ARG A 65 22.22 -8.51 23.27
N CYS A 66 22.43 -9.58 22.50
CA CYS A 66 22.74 -10.90 23.05
C CYS A 66 24.05 -11.50 22.55
N SER A 67 24.81 -10.79 21.71
CA SER A 67 26.08 -11.23 21.12
C SER A 67 26.02 -12.49 20.24
N ASP A 68 24.83 -13.05 20.04
CA ASP A 68 24.60 -14.22 19.21
C ASP A 68 24.74 -13.90 17.71
N SER A 69 25.03 -14.92 16.91
CA SER A 69 25.10 -14.80 15.46
C SER A 69 23.76 -14.32 14.88
N ALA A 70 23.81 -13.25 14.10
CA ALA A 70 22.67 -12.80 13.31
C ALA A 70 22.73 -13.54 11.98
N LYS A 71 21.71 -14.35 11.67
CA LYS A 71 21.57 -14.98 10.36
C LYS A 71 20.65 -14.12 9.50
N VAL A 72 20.94 -14.05 8.21
CA VAL A 72 20.01 -13.46 7.24
C VAL A 72 18.76 -14.33 7.26
N SER A 73 17.64 -13.76 7.72
CA SER A 73 16.36 -14.40 7.54
C SER A 73 15.80 -13.96 6.19
N LEU A 74 15.26 -14.90 5.42
CA LEU A 74 14.57 -14.61 4.17
C LEU A 74 13.14 -14.08 4.40
N LEU A 75 12.80 -13.73 5.63
CA LEU A 75 11.53 -13.11 6.01
C LEU A 75 11.29 -11.85 5.18
N LYS A 76 10.34 -11.94 4.26
CA LYS A 76 9.78 -10.79 3.56
C LYS A 76 8.70 -10.19 4.46
N ILE A 77 9.01 -9.07 5.10
CA ILE A 77 7.97 -8.27 5.76
C ILE A 77 7.15 -7.57 4.69
N GLN A 78 5.84 -7.74 4.80
CA GLN A 78 4.91 -6.94 4.04
C GLN A 78 4.53 -5.71 4.85
N ARG A 79 4.55 -4.54 4.20
CA ARG A 79 4.15 -3.27 4.77
C ARG A 79 2.73 -2.95 4.39
N LYS A 80 1.93 -2.50 5.35
CA LYS A 80 0.53 -2.11 5.11
C LYS A 80 0.47 -0.70 4.50
N CYS A 81 -0.48 -0.46 3.60
CA CYS A 81 -0.81 0.91 3.18
C CYS A 81 -1.11 1.82 4.38
N THR A 82 -0.52 3.02 4.40
CA THR A 82 -0.64 3.96 5.54
C THR A 82 -1.81 4.92 5.41
N LEU A 83 -2.44 5.00 4.25
CA LEU A 83 -3.47 6.00 3.96
C LEU A 83 -4.82 5.73 4.62
N SER A 84 -5.07 4.50 5.06
CA SER A 84 -6.25 4.16 5.86
C SER A 84 -6.09 2.78 6.48
N ASP A 85 -6.56 2.61 7.72
CA ASP A 85 -6.64 1.30 8.37
C ASP A 85 -7.53 0.31 7.62
N LYS A 86 -8.45 0.81 6.79
CA LYS A 86 -9.36 0.03 5.93
C LYS A 86 -8.71 -0.45 4.63
N CYS A 87 -7.49 -0.02 4.34
CA CYS A 87 -6.73 -0.53 3.21
C CYS A 87 -6.00 -1.81 3.63
N GLU A 88 -6.40 -2.94 3.07
CA GLU A 88 -5.83 -4.27 3.34
C GLU A 88 -4.72 -4.63 2.35
N VAL A 89 -4.12 -3.65 1.68
CA VAL A 89 -2.99 -3.88 0.77
C VAL A 89 -1.69 -3.94 1.56
N TYR A 90 -0.96 -5.03 1.36
CA TYR A 90 0.32 -5.34 1.99
C TYR A 90 1.38 -5.56 0.90
N LEU A 91 2.50 -4.82 0.95
CA LEU A 91 3.53 -4.81 -0.11
C LEU A 91 4.94 -4.97 0.45
N ASN A 92 5.81 -5.68 -0.28
CA ASN A 92 7.12 -6.11 0.23
C ASN A 92 8.19 -5.02 0.17
N ASP A 93 8.03 -4.01 -0.68
CA ASP A 93 9.03 -2.99 -0.91
C ASP A 93 8.41 -1.58 -0.84
N LYS A 94 9.27 -0.60 -0.54
CA LYS A 94 8.85 0.78 -0.34
C LYS A 94 8.34 1.41 -1.63
N ASP A 95 8.96 1.11 -2.76
CA ASP A 95 8.63 1.75 -4.04
C ASP A 95 7.24 1.31 -4.50
N THR A 96 6.93 0.02 -4.44
CA THR A 96 5.58 -0.48 -4.76
C THR A 96 4.53 0.04 -3.78
N LEU A 97 4.86 0.16 -2.49
CA LEU A 97 3.97 0.77 -1.52
C LEU A 97 3.67 2.23 -1.86
N GLU A 98 4.69 3.02 -2.18
CA GLU A 98 4.52 4.42 -2.62
C GLU A 98 3.69 4.51 -3.91
N GLN A 99 3.87 3.59 -4.86
CA GLN A 99 3.03 3.55 -6.06
C GLN A 99 1.58 3.20 -5.72
N HIS A 100 1.35 2.23 -4.83
CA HIS A 100 0.01 1.90 -4.35
C HIS A 100 -0.66 3.10 -3.66
N GLU A 101 0.05 3.81 -2.79
CA GLU A 101 -0.52 4.94 -2.05
C GLU A 101 -0.98 6.07 -2.98
N LYS A 102 -0.30 6.28 -4.11
CA LYS A 102 -0.75 7.22 -5.17
C LYS A 102 -2.11 6.83 -5.78
N ILE A 103 -2.43 5.54 -5.78
CA ILE A 103 -3.62 4.97 -6.42
C ILE A 103 -4.65 4.43 -5.43
N CYS A 104 -4.36 4.47 -4.13
CA CYS A 104 -5.23 3.90 -3.11
C CYS A 104 -6.59 4.61 -3.07
N LYS A 105 -7.68 3.85 -3.14
CA LYS A 105 -9.06 4.38 -3.08
C LYS A 105 -9.40 5.15 -1.82
N TYR A 106 -8.63 4.94 -0.74
CA TYR A 106 -8.79 5.65 0.52
C TYR A 106 -7.97 6.93 0.60
N ARG A 107 -7.09 7.21 -0.37
CA ARG A 107 -6.31 8.44 -0.39
C ARG A 107 -7.23 9.65 -0.42
N MET A 108 -6.83 10.70 0.29
CA MET A 108 -7.58 11.94 0.34
C MET A 108 -7.40 12.72 -0.97
N VAL A 109 -8.50 13.16 -1.55
CA VAL A 109 -8.54 13.97 -2.76
C VAL A 109 -9.42 15.19 -2.56
N THR A 110 -9.17 16.21 -3.36
CA THR A 110 -9.98 17.43 -3.42
C THR A 110 -10.77 17.44 -4.73
N CYS A 111 -12.08 17.66 -4.66
CA CYS A 111 -12.83 17.99 -5.87
C CYS A 111 -12.33 19.34 -6.42
N TYR A 112 -11.90 19.39 -7.69
CA TYR A 112 -11.52 20.62 -8.38
C TYR A 112 -12.55 21.75 -8.25
N PHE A 113 -13.85 21.46 -8.39
CA PHE A 113 -14.90 22.47 -8.23
C PHE A 113 -15.02 22.96 -6.79
N CYS A 114 -14.52 22.20 -5.82
CA CYS A 114 -14.47 22.57 -4.41
C CYS A 114 -13.06 22.97 -3.95
N SER A 115 -12.07 23.08 -4.87
CA SER A 115 -10.68 23.34 -4.51
C SER A 115 -10.49 24.60 -3.69
N PHE A 116 -11.32 25.62 -3.92
CA PHE A 116 -11.30 26.86 -3.17
C PHE A 116 -11.65 26.67 -1.68
N LYS A 117 -12.41 25.62 -1.33
CA LYS A 117 -12.78 25.30 0.06
C LYS A 117 -11.77 24.39 0.76
N LYS A 118 -10.75 23.88 0.03
CA LYS A 118 -9.74 22.93 0.54
C LYS A 118 -10.34 21.69 1.25
N VAL A 119 -11.57 21.32 0.92
CA VAL A 119 -12.23 20.14 1.50
C VAL A 119 -11.65 18.90 0.87
N GLN A 120 -11.16 17.98 1.71
CA GLN A 120 -10.63 16.69 1.28
C GLN A 120 -11.54 15.56 1.74
N PHE A 121 -11.64 14.52 0.91
CA PHE A 121 -12.40 13.31 1.21
C PHE A 121 -11.76 12.12 0.50
N PRO A 122 -12.06 10.88 0.92
CA PRO A 122 -11.49 9.69 0.30
C PRO A 122 -11.88 9.57 -1.19
N LEU A 123 -10.95 9.12 -2.03
CA LEU A 123 -11.17 8.98 -3.48
C LEU A 123 -12.44 8.19 -3.84
N TYR A 124 -12.73 7.09 -3.14
CA TYR A 124 -13.94 6.30 -3.42
C TYR A 124 -15.25 7.08 -3.25
N VAL A 125 -15.25 8.20 -2.51
CA VAL A 125 -16.41 9.08 -2.30
C VAL A 125 -16.57 10.10 -3.44
N LEU A 126 -15.53 10.33 -4.24
CA LEU A 126 -15.50 11.41 -5.24
C LEU A 126 -16.61 11.30 -6.28
N THR A 127 -16.91 10.10 -6.77
CA THR A 127 -18.01 9.89 -7.73
C THR A 127 -19.36 10.29 -7.14
N ASN A 128 -19.64 9.91 -5.89
CA ASN A 128 -20.87 10.26 -5.19
C ASN A 128 -20.93 11.77 -4.89
N HIS A 129 -19.80 12.37 -4.49
CA HIS A 129 -19.68 13.82 -4.29
C HIS A 129 -20.07 14.59 -5.55
N ILE A 130 -19.53 14.21 -6.72
CA ILE A 130 -19.82 14.88 -8.00
C ILE A 130 -21.31 14.74 -8.33
N ALA A 131 -21.88 13.53 -8.21
CA ALA A 131 -23.29 13.30 -8.50
C ALA A 131 -24.24 14.15 -7.62
N CYS A 132 -23.91 14.33 -6.34
CA CYS A 132 -24.76 15.06 -5.38
C CYS A 132 -24.57 16.59 -5.43
N TYR A 133 -23.34 17.07 -5.57
CA TYR A 133 -23.01 18.49 -5.42
C TYR A 133 -22.68 19.20 -6.73
N HIS A 134 -22.41 18.45 -7.80
CA HIS A 134 -22.14 18.95 -9.14
C HIS A 134 -22.98 18.19 -10.20
N PRO A 135 -24.31 18.09 -10.04
CA PRO A 135 -25.16 17.27 -10.93
C PRO A 135 -25.16 17.73 -12.40
N GLN A 136 -24.78 19.00 -12.66
CA GLN A 136 -24.56 19.52 -14.01
C GLN A 136 -23.36 18.87 -14.71
N GLU A 137 -22.43 18.31 -13.93
CA GLU A 137 -21.25 17.63 -14.41
C GLU A 137 -21.56 16.15 -14.61
N ARG A 138 -21.94 15.80 -15.84
CA ARG A 138 -22.24 14.41 -16.20
C ARG A 138 -20.99 13.53 -16.03
N ILE A 139 -21.16 12.40 -15.37
CA ILE A 139 -20.19 11.31 -15.32
C ILE A 139 -20.46 10.38 -16.51
N PHE A 140 -19.46 10.21 -17.36
CA PHE A 140 -19.49 9.39 -18.56
C PHE A 140 -18.97 7.99 -18.23
N ALA A 141 -19.54 6.97 -18.84
CA ALA A 141 -18.94 5.63 -18.88
C ALA A 141 -17.78 5.61 -19.88
N GLU A 142 -16.84 4.67 -19.72
CA GLU A 142 -15.73 4.46 -20.67
C GLU A 142 -16.21 4.19 -22.11
N SER A 143 -17.37 3.55 -22.27
CA SER A 143 -18.00 3.29 -23.57
C SER A 143 -18.67 4.51 -24.19
N ASP A 144 -18.83 5.61 -23.45
CA ASP A 144 -19.56 6.77 -23.94
C ASP A 144 -18.72 7.54 -24.97
N LYS A 145 -19.34 7.83 -26.11
CA LYS A 145 -18.74 8.77 -27.07
C LYS A 145 -18.92 10.19 -26.56
N ILE A 146 -17.81 10.86 -26.25
CA ILE A 146 -17.79 12.24 -25.74
C ILE A 146 -17.45 13.19 -26.87
N SER A 147 -18.39 14.05 -27.25
CA SER A 147 -18.17 15.17 -28.17
C SER A 147 -18.40 16.50 -27.47
N PHE A 148 -17.56 17.49 -27.74
CA PHE A 148 -17.72 18.86 -27.26
C PHE A 148 -17.30 19.84 -28.35
N PHE A 149 -18.00 20.98 -28.40
CA PHE A 149 -17.72 22.05 -29.35
C PHE A 149 -16.85 23.10 -28.66
N LEU A 150 -15.76 23.48 -29.33
CA LEU A 150 -14.81 24.50 -28.86
C LEU A 150 -15.15 25.83 -29.53
N ASP A 151 -16.35 26.34 -29.29
CA ASP A 151 -16.81 27.57 -29.90
C ASP A 151 -16.43 28.77 -29.02
N SER A 152 -15.27 29.37 -29.29
CA SER A 152 -14.82 30.72 -28.87
C SER A 152 -14.74 31.09 -27.37
N ILE A 153 -13.49 31.15 -26.83
CA ILE A 153 -12.99 31.76 -25.56
C ILE A 153 -13.54 31.18 -24.22
N PRO A 154 -12.73 31.21 -23.14
CA PRO A 154 -12.13 30.04 -22.54
C PRO A 154 -13.17 29.16 -21.80
N THR A 155 -13.84 28.27 -22.50
CA THR A 155 -14.61 27.22 -21.84
C THR A 155 -13.61 26.20 -21.31
N ARG A 156 -13.33 26.24 -20.01
CA ARG A 156 -12.69 25.09 -19.36
C ARG A 156 -13.68 23.94 -19.40
N ILE A 157 -13.41 22.93 -20.21
CA ILE A 157 -14.26 21.75 -20.35
C ILE A 157 -13.81 20.74 -19.30
N PHE A 158 -14.75 20.34 -18.46
CA PHE A 158 -14.57 19.26 -17.49
C PHE A 158 -15.35 18.04 -17.98
N LYS A 159 -14.69 16.88 -18.03
CA LYS A 159 -15.34 15.59 -18.24
C LYS A 159 -14.85 14.59 -17.22
N PHE A 160 -15.80 13.93 -16.57
CA PHE A 160 -15.57 12.83 -15.64
C PHE A 160 -15.87 11.54 -16.37
N ILE A 161 -14.89 10.65 -16.47
CA ILE A 161 -15.08 9.36 -17.12
C ILE A 161 -14.82 8.30 -16.08
N LYS A 162 -15.78 7.40 -15.86
CA LYS A 162 -15.63 6.25 -14.98
C LYS A 162 -15.32 5.02 -15.83
N GLY A 163 -14.11 4.51 -15.68
CA GLY A 163 -13.71 3.19 -16.17
C GLY A 163 -14.04 2.10 -15.17
N LYS A 164 -13.66 0.87 -15.51
CA LYS A 164 -13.88 -0.31 -14.66
C LYS A 164 -13.15 -0.19 -13.30
N ASP A 165 -11.86 0.16 -13.37
CA ASP A 165 -10.94 0.20 -12.21
C ASP A 165 -10.27 1.59 -12.07
N CYS A 166 -10.84 2.60 -12.72
CA CYS A 166 -10.28 3.94 -12.74
C CYS A 166 -11.34 5.01 -13.02
N MET A 167 -10.95 6.25 -12.79
CA MET A 167 -11.69 7.45 -13.08
C MET A 167 -10.75 8.47 -13.70
N PHE A 168 -11.19 9.06 -14.81
CA PHE A 168 -10.46 10.08 -15.53
C PHE A 168 -11.11 11.43 -15.31
N TRP A 169 -10.26 12.42 -15.12
CA TRP A 169 -10.63 13.80 -15.17
C TRP A 169 -9.95 14.46 -16.36
N LEU A 170 -10.74 14.72 -17.39
CA LEU A 170 -10.29 15.51 -18.52
C LEU A 170 -10.62 16.98 -18.25
N VAL A 171 -9.58 17.81 -18.16
CA VAL A 171 -9.66 19.25 -18.05
C VAL A 171 -9.05 19.86 -19.29
N ILE A 172 -9.88 20.40 -20.18
CA ILE A 172 -9.40 21.10 -21.38
C ILE A 172 -9.58 22.59 -21.15
N SER A 173 -8.52 23.35 -21.38
CA SER A 173 -8.53 24.81 -21.36
C SER A 173 -7.89 25.32 -22.65
N TYR A 174 -8.14 26.59 -22.98
CA TYR A 174 -7.68 27.22 -24.23
C TYR A 174 -6.17 26.97 -24.53
N ASP A 175 -5.32 27.07 -23.49
CA ASP A 175 -3.87 26.91 -23.66
C ASP A 175 -3.32 25.56 -23.19
N ASN A 176 -4.13 24.73 -22.52
CA ASN A 176 -3.64 23.52 -21.85
C ASN A 176 -4.73 22.46 -21.71
N SER A 177 -4.38 21.22 -22.04
CA SER A 177 -5.18 20.05 -21.68
C SER A 177 -4.46 19.27 -20.58
N LYS A 178 -5.18 18.97 -19.50
CA LYS A 178 -4.69 18.13 -18.40
C LYS A 178 -5.64 16.94 -18.26
N LEU A 179 -5.06 15.74 -18.30
CA LEU A 179 -5.74 14.51 -17.93
C LEU A 179 -5.24 14.09 -16.55
N PHE A 180 -6.15 14.01 -15.58
CA PHE A 180 -5.86 13.40 -14.29
C PHE A 180 -6.44 11.99 -14.30
N ILE A 181 -5.61 11.01 -13.96
CA ILE A 181 -6.01 9.61 -13.87
C ILE A 181 -6.04 9.23 -12.40
N PHE A 182 -7.14 8.64 -11.98
CA PHE A 182 -7.34 8.13 -10.64
C PHE A 182 -7.68 6.65 -10.76
N TYR A 183 -6.93 5.75 -10.13
CA TYR A 183 -7.32 4.35 -10.09
C TYR A 183 -8.23 4.13 -8.86
N LEU A 184 -9.23 3.25 -8.99
CA LEU A 184 -10.28 3.00 -7.99
C LEU A 184 -10.13 1.63 -7.35
#